data_AF-A0A6A3YWD0-F1
#
_entry.id   AF-A0A6A3YWD0-F1
#
_cell.length_a   1.000
_cell.length_b   1.000
_cell.length_c   1.000
_cell.angle_alpha   90.00
_cell.angle_beta   90.00
_cell.angle_gamma   90.00
#
_symmetry.space_group_name_H-M   'P 1'
#
loop_
_entity.id
_entity.type
_entity.pdbx_description
1 polymer ?
#
loop_
_entity_poly.entity_id
_entity_poly.type
_entity_poly.pdbx_seq_one_letter_code
_entity_poly.pdbx_strand_id
1 'polypeptide(L)'
;MMFLNSISDPQVFFSDAELALITALEATFPGITHLLCLWHMVKNVETHARRNTFRRVRDVEASTSTGVKWKDSEAHRNFCDTFLRVI
;
A
#
# COMPACT_ATOMS: atom_id res chain seq x y z
N MET A 1 35.76 8.34 10.60
CA MET A 1 34.41 7.73 10.62
C MET A 1 34.62 6.22 10.67
N MET A 2 34.22 5.57 11.76
CA MET A 2 34.48 4.14 12.00
C MET A 2 33.57 3.29 11.11
N PHE A 3 34.15 2.41 10.28
CA PHE A 3 33.42 1.44 9.48
C PHE A 3 32.94 0.29 10.38
N LEU A 4 31.71 0.41 10.90
CA LEU A 4 31.02 -0.66 11.61
C LEU A 4 30.54 -1.68 10.56
N ASN A 5 31.32 -2.73 10.37
CA ASN A 5 31.07 -3.87 9.48
C ASN A 5 31.06 -3.50 7.98
N SER A 6 31.61 -4.37 7.13
CA SER A 6 31.75 -4.17 5.68
C SER A 6 30.41 -4.27 4.92
N ILE A 7 29.39 -3.53 5.36
CA ILE A 7 28.09 -3.47 4.69
C ILE A 7 28.15 -2.30 3.71
N SER A 8 27.97 -2.60 2.43
CA SER A 8 27.85 -1.58 1.39
C SER A 8 26.55 -0.80 1.55
N ASP A 9 26.57 0.47 1.15
CA ASP A 9 25.37 1.29 1.09
C ASP A 9 24.29 0.63 0.22
N PRO A 10 23.00 0.82 0.55
CA PRO A 10 21.90 0.34 -0.27
C PRO A 10 21.90 1.03 -1.63
N GLN A 11 21.59 0.28 -2.70
CA GLN A 11 21.53 0.84 -4.05
C GLN A 11 20.15 1.43 -4.40
N VAL A 12 19.11 1.00 -3.70
CA VAL A 12 17.73 1.43 -3.92
C VAL A 12 16.92 1.31 -2.63
N PHE A 13 15.98 2.22 -2.43
CA PHE A 13 14.96 2.14 -1.38
C PHE A 13 13.57 1.96 -2.00
N PHE A 14 12.75 1.09 -1.41
CA PHE A 14 11.32 0.96 -1.73
C PHE A 14 10.49 1.36 -0.51
N SER A 15 9.66 2.39 -0.62
CA SER A 15 8.73 2.77 0.45
C SER A 15 7.41 3.33 -0.09
N ASP A 16 6.51 3.71 0.80
CA ASP A 16 5.38 4.56 0.44
C ASP A 16 5.83 5.98 0.04
N ALA A 17 4.90 6.77 -0.49
CA ALA A 17 5.12 8.15 -0.92
C ALA A 17 5.09 9.14 0.26
N GLU A 18 5.77 8.81 1.34
CA GLU A 18 5.78 9.60 2.57
C GLU A 18 6.87 10.68 2.50
N LEU A 19 6.47 11.95 2.58
CA LEU A 19 7.35 13.08 2.29
C LEU A 19 8.51 13.21 3.30
N ALA A 20 8.27 12.96 4.58
CA ALA A 20 9.31 13.03 5.60
C ALA A 20 10.36 11.93 5.39
N LEU A 21 9.93 10.71 5.05
CA LEU A 21 10.83 9.60 4.70
C LEU A 21 11.65 9.91 3.46
N ILE A 22 11.03 10.40 2.37
CA ILE A 22 11.75 10.80 1.16
C ILE A 22 12.82 11.85 1.49
N THR A 23 12.46 12.85 2.28
CA THR A 23 13.38 13.91 2.71
C THR A 23 14.53 13.36 3.57
N ALA A 24 14.22 12.44 4.49
CA ALA A 24 15.21 11.81 5.35
C ALA A 24 16.17 10.91 4.55
N LEU A 25 15.66 10.18 3.55
CA LEU A 25 16.48 9.36 2.66
C LEU A 25 17.42 10.23 1.83
N GLU A 26 16.95 11.32 1.24
CA GLU A 26 17.80 12.25 0.47
C GLU A 26 18.90 12.88 1.35
N ALA A 27 18.56 13.22 2.60
CA ALA A 27 19.54 13.79 3.54
C ALA A 27 20.59 12.77 4.03
N THR A 28 20.21 11.50 4.16
CA THR A 28 21.09 10.45 4.73
C THR A 28 21.87 9.69 3.66
N PHE A 29 21.26 9.49 2.48
CA PHE A 29 21.74 8.67 1.38
C PHE A 29 21.60 9.44 0.05
N PRO A 30 22.28 10.60 -0.10
CA PRO A 30 22.10 11.46 -1.26
C PRO A 30 22.46 10.73 -2.55
N GLY A 31 21.58 10.85 -3.55
CA GLY A 31 21.76 10.22 -4.86
C GLY A 31 21.45 8.72 -4.93
N ILE A 32 21.06 8.06 -3.83
CA ILE A 32 20.52 6.69 -3.89
C ILE A 32 19.08 6.74 -4.42
N THR A 33 18.75 5.84 -5.35
CA THR A 33 17.43 5.83 -5.98
C THR A 33 16.35 5.44 -4.97
N HIS A 34 15.28 6.24 -4.92
CA HIS A 34 14.07 5.94 -4.15
C HIS A 34 12.91 5.63 -5.09
N LEU A 35 12.24 4.50 -4.87
CA LEU A 35 11.12 4.02 -5.67
C LEU A 35 9.90 3.76 -4.78
N LEU A 36 8.71 3.87 -5.37
CA LEU A 36 7.49 3.48 -4.69
C LEU A 36 7.41 1.96 -4.56
N CYS A 37 7.09 1.51 -3.35
CA CYS A 37 6.82 0.12 -3.04
C CYS A 37 5.48 -0.28 -3.65
N LEU A 38 5.51 -1.27 -4.54
CA LEU A 38 4.33 -1.81 -5.22
C LEU A 38 3.22 -2.19 -4.22
N TRP A 39 3.59 -2.88 -3.14
CA TRP A 39 2.63 -3.31 -2.13
C TRP A 39 1.94 -2.12 -1.44
N HIS A 40 2.70 -1.08 -1.06
CA HIS A 40 2.13 0.13 -0.45
C HIS A 40 1.21 0.88 -1.42
N MET A 41 1.60 0.99 -2.69
CA MET A 41 0.76 1.59 -3.73
C MET A 41 -0.57 0.85 -3.86
N VAL A 42 -0.53 -0.49 -3.98
CA VAL A 42 -1.74 -1.33 -4.06
C VAL A 42 -2.62 -1.13 -2.84
N LYS A 43 -2.07 -1.20 -1.62
CA LYS A 43 -2.84 -1.03 -0.39
C LYS A 43 -3.46 0.35 -0.26
N ASN A 44 -2.76 1.38 -0.72
CA ASN A 44 -3.30 2.73 -0.74
C ASN A 44 -4.51 2.81 -1.68
N VAL A 45 -4.38 2.33 -2.91
CA VAL A 45 -5.47 2.32 -3.90
C VAL A 45 -6.67 1.49 -3.42
N GLU A 46 -6.46 0.27 -2.93
CA GLU A 46 -7.53 -0.58 -2.39
C GLU A 46 -8.31 0.12 -1.27
N THR A 47 -7.60 0.80 -0.37
CA THR A 47 -8.18 1.51 0.78
C THR A 47 -8.98 2.73 0.33
N HIS A 48 -8.45 3.53 -0.60
CA HIS A 48 -9.15 4.70 -1.13
C HIS A 48 -10.37 4.31 -1.95
N ALA A 49 -10.28 3.28 -2.78
CA ALA A 49 -11.40 2.75 -3.57
C ALA A 49 -12.55 2.31 -2.65
N ARG A 50 -12.23 1.58 -1.57
CA ARG A 50 -13.21 1.13 -0.55
C ARG A 50 -13.87 2.29 0.18
N ARG A 51 -13.11 3.34 0.51
CA ARG A 51 -13.61 4.48 1.31
C ARG A 51 -14.45 5.45 0.48
N ASN A 52 -14.07 5.69 -0.77
CA ASN A 52 -14.60 6.83 -1.53
C ASN A 52 -15.49 6.44 -2.72
N THR A 53 -15.38 5.22 -3.23
CA THR A 53 -16.00 4.85 -4.52
C THR A 53 -16.95 3.67 -4.38
N PHE A 54 -16.50 2.60 -3.70
CA PHE A 54 -17.24 1.35 -3.66
C PHE A 54 -17.78 1.07 -2.26
N ARG A 55 -19.10 1.22 -2.10
CA ARG A 55 -19.77 0.92 -0.83
C ARG A 55 -19.69 -0.58 -0.51
N ARG A 56 -19.42 -0.89 0.76
CA ARG A 56 -19.53 -2.26 1.28
C ARG A 56 -20.98 -2.75 1.24
N VAL A 57 -21.15 -4.03 0.95
CA VAL A 57 -22.46 -4.71 0.92
C VAL A 57 -22.61 -5.62 2.13
N ARG A 58 -23.86 -5.91 2.50
CA ARG A 58 -24.13 -6.89 3.56
C ARG A 58 -23.64 -8.26 3.11
N ASP A 59 -22.94 -8.94 3.99
CA ASP A 59 -22.61 -10.34 3.80
C ASP A 59 -23.75 -11.20 4.34
N VAL A 60 -24.67 -11.63 3.45
CA VAL A 60 -25.88 -12.35 3.84
C VAL A 60 -25.54 -13.68 4.52
N GLU A 61 -24.52 -14.37 4.04
CA GLU A 61 -24.10 -15.69 4.53
C GLU A 61 -23.42 -15.58 5.90
N ALA A 62 -22.60 -14.55 6.11
CA ALA A 62 -21.89 -14.34 7.37
C ALA A 62 -22.70 -13.54 8.42
N SER A 63 -23.83 -12.96 8.03
CA SER A 63 -24.70 -12.22 8.95
C SER A 63 -25.60 -13.16 9.74
N THR A 64 -25.79 -12.87 11.02
CA THR A 64 -26.67 -13.62 11.91
C THR A 64 -27.78 -12.73 12.44
N SER A 65 -28.75 -13.32 13.14
CA SER A 65 -29.82 -12.57 13.83
C SER A 65 -29.29 -11.55 14.85
N THR A 66 -28.07 -11.76 15.35
CA THR A 66 -27.44 -10.90 16.37
C THR A 66 -26.41 -9.92 15.80
N GLY A 67 -26.09 -9.99 14.50
CA GLY A 67 -25.05 -9.12 13.93
C GLY A 67 -25.01 -9.10 12.41
N VAL A 68 -24.91 -7.89 11.86
CA VAL A 68 -24.71 -7.67 10.43
C VAL A 68 -23.22 -7.67 10.12
N LYS A 69 -22.79 -8.52 9.19
CA LYS A 69 -21.45 -8.50 8.63
C LYS A 69 -21.45 -7.76 7.29
N TRP A 70 -20.37 -7.05 7.02
CA TRP A 70 -20.18 -6.28 5.79
C TRP A 70 -18.97 -6.81 5.04
N LYS A 71 -19.10 -6.96 3.74
CA LYS A 71 -18.01 -7.35 2.83
C LYS A 71 -17.84 -6.32 1.73
N ASP A 72 -16.70 -6.39 1.05
CA ASP A 72 -16.50 -5.60 -0.17
C ASP A 72 -17.52 -5.97 -1.22
N SER A 73 -17.98 -4.96 -1.97
CA SER A 73 -18.81 -5.21 -3.13
C SER A 73 -18.02 -5.94 -4.20
N GLU A 74 -18.73 -6.63 -5.09
CA GLU A 74 -18.10 -7.24 -6.26
C GLU A 74 -17.41 -6.20 -7.14
N ALA A 75 -18.01 -5.01 -7.28
CA ALA A 75 -17.41 -3.89 -7.99
C ALA A 75 -16.05 -3.47 -7.40
N HIS A 76 -15.93 -3.39 -6.06
CA HIS A 76 -14.65 -3.11 -5.39
C HIS A 76 -13.61 -4.19 -5.70
N ARG A 77 -13.97 -5.47 -5.57
CA ARG A 77 -13.07 -6.60 -5.84
C ARG A 77 -12.61 -6.62 -7.28
N ASN A 78 -13.54 -6.51 -8.24
CA ASN A 78 -13.23 -6.49 -9.66
C ASN A 78 -12.32 -5.31 -10.02
N PHE A 79 -12.55 -4.14 -9.43
CA PHE A 79 -11.66 -3.00 -9.59
C PHE A 79 -10.25 -3.30 -9.08
N CYS A 80 -10.11 -3.84 -7.86
CA CYS A 80 -8.79 -4.15 -7.29
C CYS A 80 -8.06 -5.23 -8.09
N ASP A 81 -8.77 -6.29 -8.49
CA ASP A 81 -8.20 -7.37 -9.33
C ASP A 81 -7.77 -6.86 -10.71
N THR A 82 -8.54 -5.95 -11.30
CA THR A 82 -8.20 -5.32 -12.59
C THR A 82 -7.01 -4.39 -12.43
N PHE A 83 -6.98 -3.60 -11.34
CA PHE A 83 -5.85 -2.71 -11.02
C PHE A 83 -4.54 -3.51 -10.85
N LEU A 84 -4.58 -4.65 -10.16
CA LEU A 84 -3.43 -5.53 -10.00
C LEU A 84 -2.90 -6.14 -11.32
N ARG A 85 -3.71 -6.17 -12.38
CA ARG A 85 -3.30 -6.69 -13.69
C ARG A 85 -2.66 -5.64 -14.59
N VAL A 86 -2.75 -4.35 -14.24
CA VAL A 86 -2.25 -3.24 -15.05
C VAL A 86 -1.03 -2.53 -14.44
N ILE A 87 -0.64 -2.92 -13.23
CA ILE A 87 0.59 -2.47 -12.55
C ILE A 87 1.65 -3.56 -12.60
#